data_AF-A0A6J4XHD4-F1
#
_entry.id   AF-A0A6J4XHD4-F1
#
_cell.length_a   1.000
_cell.length_b   1.000
_cell.length_c   1.000
_cell.angle_alpha   90.00
_cell.angle_beta   90.00
_cell.angle_gamma   90.00
#
_symmetry.space_group_name_H-M   'P 1'
#
loop_
_entity.id
_entity.type
_entity.pdbx_description
1 polymer ?
#
loop_
_entity_poly.entity_id
_entity_poly.type
_entity_poly.pdbx_seq_one_letter_code
_entity_poly.pdbx_strand_id
1 'polypeptide(L)'
;MLSGRCRSGHLFQGRYKSIIIQNDAYMLQLSYNIQRNPLRAGIVRRLASYRWSSYSANAYGRQLPKWLSTDLILDQFAGGQDCHRSYREKVQKYAS
;
A
#
# COMPACT_ATOMS: atom_id res chain seq x y z
N MET A 1 -21.33 2.97 -33.38
CA MET A 1 -20.17 2.12 -33.71
C MET A 1 -19.53 1.64 -32.43
N LEU A 2 -19.62 0.33 -32.15
CA LEU A 2 -18.91 -0.33 -31.05
C LEU A 2 -17.87 -1.27 -31.67
N SER A 3 -16.61 -1.16 -31.20
CA SER A 3 -15.49 -2.12 -31.30
C SER A 3 -14.20 -1.33 -31.58
N GLY A 4 -13.10 -1.47 -30.85
CA GLY A 4 -12.79 -2.35 -29.74
C GLY A 4 -11.53 -1.82 -29.03
N ARG A 5 -11.40 -2.11 -27.73
CA ARG A 5 -10.14 -1.84 -27.03
C ARG A 5 -9.08 -2.77 -27.62
N CYS A 6 -8.22 -2.24 -28.47
CA CYS A 6 -7.06 -2.94 -28.97
C CYS A 6 -6.14 -3.23 -27.77
N ARG A 7 -6.16 -4.45 -27.22
CA ARG A 7 -5.15 -4.90 -26.26
C ARG A 7 -3.92 -5.35 -27.04
N SER A 8 -3.21 -4.40 -27.61
CA SER A 8 -1.98 -4.67 -28.37
C SER A 8 -0.77 -4.28 -27.52
N GLY A 9 -0.04 -5.28 -27.02
CA GLY A 9 1.20 -5.12 -26.25
C GLY A 9 1.52 -6.33 -25.38
N HIS A 10 2.78 -6.49 -24.98
CA HIS A 10 3.18 -7.53 -24.02
C HIS A 10 2.54 -7.30 -22.64
N LEU A 11 2.21 -8.37 -21.91
CA LEU A 11 1.61 -8.31 -20.56
C LEU A 11 2.43 -7.42 -19.62
N PHE A 12 3.75 -7.50 -19.72
CA PHE A 12 4.69 -6.63 -19.02
C PHE A 12 5.14 -5.50 -19.93
N GLN A 13 4.82 -4.27 -19.53
CA GLN A 13 5.13 -3.05 -20.26
C GLN A 13 6.53 -2.53 -19.85
N GLY A 14 7.57 -3.28 -20.20
CA GLY A 14 8.98 -2.92 -19.94
C GLY A 14 9.58 -3.57 -18.68
N ARG A 15 10.75 -3.06 -18.27
CA ARG A 15 11.52 -3.59 -17.12
C ARG A 15 10.93 -3.12 -15.79
N TYR A 16 11.03 -3.97 -14.76
CA TYR A 16 10.68 -3.58 -13.39
C TYR A 16 11.66 -2.54 -12.85
N LYS A 17 11.18 -1.70 -11.91
CA LYS A 17 12.02 -0.75 -11.18
C LYS A 17 12.52 -1.41 -9.89
N SER A 18 13.82 -1.30 -9.62
CA SER A 18 14.45 -1.74 -8.38
C SER A 18 15.17 -0.55 -7.76
N ILE A 19 14.82 -0.22 -6.52
CA ILE A 19 15.38 0.93 -5.80
C ILE A 19 15.75 0.44 -4.40
N ILE A 20 16.98 0.69 -3.98
CA ILE A 20 17.44 0.38 -2.63
C ILE A 20 16.84 1.39 -1.66
N ILE A 21 16.18 0.87 -0.62
CA ILE A 21 15.65 1.68 0.48
C ILE A 21 16.73 1.74 1.55
N GLN A 22 17.24 2.94 1.82
CA GLN A 22 18.39 3.13 2.72
C GLN A 22 18.01 3.66 4.10
N ASN A 23 16.76 4.07 4.32
CA ASN A 23 16.30 4.56 5.62
C ASN A 23 14.80 4.32 5.84
N ASP A 24 14.43 4.29 7.12
CA ASP A 24 13.08 3.97 7.58
C ASP A 24 12.05 5.04 7.20
N ALA A 25 12.46 6.31 7.17
CA ALA A 25 11.57 7.40 6.76
C ALA A 25 11.11 7.25 5.31
N TYR A 26 12.03 6.91 4.40
CA TYR A 26 11.73 6.64 3.00
C TYR A 26 10.91 5.37 2.84
N MET A 27 11.22 4.31 3.59
CA MET A 27 10.43 3.08 3.62
C MET A 27 8.96 3.37 3.98
N LEU A 28 8.71 4.16 5.02
CA LEU A 28 7.37 4.52 5.46
C LEU A 28 6.62 5.32 4.38
N GLN A 29 7.26 6.34 3.80
CA GLN A 29 6.65 7.14 2.72
C GLN A 29 6.29 6.27 1.51
N LEU A 30 7.16 5.33 1.14
CA LEU A 30 6.90 4.40 0.04
C LEU A 30 5.73 3.47 0.37
N SER A 31 5.68 2.94 1.60
CA SER A 31 4.56 2.12 2.06
C SER A 31 3.24 2.87 1.95
N TYR A 32 3.17 4.11 2.41
CA TYR A 32 1.96 4.93 2.30
C TYR A 32 1.53 5.15 0.84
N ASN A 33 2.50 5.44 -0.05
CA ASN A 33 2.24 5.59 -1.48
C ASN A 33 1.63 4.34 -2.10
N ILE A 34 2.22 3.17 -1.82
CA ILE A 34 1.75 1.88 -2.35
C ILE A 34 0.31 1.63 -1.89
N GLN A 35 0.03 1.80 -0.60
CA GLN A 35 -1.32 1.60 -0.09
C GLN A 35 -2.33 2.57 -0.71
N ARG A 36 -1.94 3.82 -0.99
CA ARG A 36 -2.82 4.82 -1.63
C ARG A 36 -3.01 4.65 -3.13
N ASN A 37 -2.23 3.80 -3.80
CA ASN A 37 -2.34 3.61 -5.25
C ASN A 37 -3.77 3.26 -5.73
N PRO A 38 -4.54 2.37 -5.06
CA PRO A 38 -5.91 2.06 -5.47
C PRO A 38 -6.89 3.25 -5.35
N LEU A 39 -6.68 4.17 -4.39
CA LEU A 39 -7.44 5.42 -4.34
C LEU A 39 -7.08 6.31 -5.52
N ARG A 40 -5.77 6.50 -5.76
CA ARG A 40 -5.26 7.35 -6.85
C ARG A 40 -5.70 6.86 -8.23
N ALA A 41 -5.78 5.54 -8.40
CA ALA A 41 -6.27 4.90 -9.62
C ALA A 41 -7.80 4.88 -9.73
N GLY A 42 -8.54 5.41 -8.74
CA GLY A 42 -10.00 5.44 -8.74
C GLY A 42 -10.67 4.06 -8.57
N ILE A 43 -9.92 3.04 -8.13
CA ILE A 43 -10.42 1.66 -8.00
C ILE A 43 -11.34 1.53 -6.78
N VAL A 44 -11.02 2.25 -5.70
CA VAL A 44 -11.80 2.23 -4.45
C VAL A 44 -12.01 3.64 -3.93
N ARG A 45 -13.08 3.85 -3.16
CA ARG A 45 -13.31 5.09 -2.38
C ARG A 45 -12.73 5.03 -0.97
N ARG A 46 -12.47 3.83 -0.47
CA ARG A 46 -11.93 3.56 0.87
C ARG A 46 -10.82 2.53 0.75
N LEU A 47 -9.67 2.80 1.38
CA LEU A 47 -8.52 1.91 1.34
C LEU A 47 -8.82 0.50 1.86
N ALA A 48 -9.63 0.41 2.92
CA ALA A 48 -10.06 -0.87 3.49
C ALA A 48 -10.88 -1.75 2.52
N SER A 49 -11.41 -1.18 1.45
CA SER A 49 -12.16 -1.93 0.43
C SER A 49 -11.25 -2.64 -0.57
N TYR A 50 -9.96 -2.28 -0.66
CA TYR A 50 -9.02 -2.92 -1.56
C TYR A 50 -8.40 -4.15 -0.89
N ARG A 51 -8.86 -5.34 -1.30
CA ARG A 51 -8.45 -6.63 -0.69
C ARG A 51 -7.04 -7.07 -1.07
N TRP A 52 -6.50 -6.56 -2.18
CA TRP A 52 -5.20 -6.96 -2.71
C TRP A 52 -4.06 -6.07 -2.20
N SER A 53 -4.09 -5.73 -0.92
CA SER A 53 -2.99 -5.05 -0.25
C SER A 53 -2.87 -5.47 1.22
N SER A 54 -1.70 -5.22 1.79
CA SER A 54 -1.44 -5.40 3.22
C SER A 54 -2.06 -4.31 4.11
N TYR A 55 -2.75 -3.32 3.52
CA TYR A 55 -3.35 -2.20 4.26
C TYR A 55 -4.23 -2.68 5.41
N SER A 56 -5.09 -3.67 5.18
CA SER A 56 -6.03 -4.12 6.22
C SER A 56 -5.33 -4.73 7.43
N ALA A 57 -4.19 -5.39 7.22
CA ALA A 57 -3.42 -5.96 8.31
C ALA A 57 -2.63 -4.87 9.04
N ASN A 58 -1.95 -3.98 8.31
CA ASN A 58 -1.20 -2.87 8.91
C ASN A 58 -2.11 -1.85 9.63
N ALA A 59 -3.30 -1.56 9.11
CA ALA A 59 -4.18 -0.49 9.61
C ALA A 59 -5.24 -0.94 10.61
N TYR A 60 -5.55 -2.25 10.69
CA TYR A 60 -6.61 -2.78 11.54
C TYR A 60 -6.27 -4.10 12.23
N GLY A 61 -5.03 -4.60 12.11
CA GLY A 61 -4.63 -5.86 12.73
C GLY A 61 -5.40 -7.08 12.20
N ARG A 62 -5.91 -7.03 10.96
CA ARG A 62 -6.58 -8.20 10.36
C ARG A 62 -5.60 -9.36 10.21
N GLN A 63 -6.14 -10.58 10.31
CA GLN A 63 -5.37 -11.81 10.26
C GLN A 63 -4.38 -11.82 9.10
N LEU A 64 -3.11 -12.02 9.45
CA LEU A 64 -2.00 -12.06 8.52
C LEU A 64 -1.92 -13.44 7.88
N PRO A 65 -1.74 -13.52 6.55
CA PRO A 65 -1.13 -14.70 5.97
C PRO A 65 0.23 -14.94 6.64
N LYS A 66 0.59 -16.20 6.91
CA LYS A 66 1.85 -16.54 7.61
C LYS A 66 3.11 -15.98 6.95
N TRP A 67 3.05 -15.66 5.66
CA TRP A 67 4.15 -15.11 4.88
C TRP A 67 4.21 -13.57 4.90
N LEU A 68 3.22 -12.87 5.46
CA LEU A 68 3.18 -11.41 5.51
C LEU A 68 3.74 -10.92 6.85
N SER A 69 4.94 -10.32 6.84
CA SER A 69 5.44 -9.56 7.99
C SER A 69 4.97 -8.11 7.92
N THR A 70 4.57 -7.59 9.07
CA THR A 70 4.19 -6.18 9.26
C THR A 70 5.17 -5.41 10.14
N ASP A 71 6.13 -6.12 10.74
CA ASP A 71 6.98 -5.62 11.82
C ASP A 71 7.85 -4.47 11.34
N LEU A 72 8.46 -4.60 10.14
CA LEU A 72 9.21 -3.54 9.48
C LEU A 72 8.47 -2.18 9.45
N ILE A 73 7.14 -2.21 9.30
CA ILE A 73 6.30 -1.01 9.27
C ILE A 73 5.81 -0.64 10.67
N LEU A 74 5.29 -1.60 11.43
CA LEU A 74 4.60 -1.33 12.69
C LEU A 74 5.55 -1.02 13.85
N ASP A 75 6.78 -1.55 13.82
CA ASP A 75 7.82 -1.26 14.82
C ASP A 75 8.21 0.23 14.80
N GLN A 76 8.06 0.90 13.66
CA GLN A 76 8.26 2.35 13.54
C GLN A 76 7.21 3.18 14.32
N PHE A 77 6.15 2.52 14.80
CA PHE A 77 5.10 3.11 15.65
C PHE A 77 5.08 2.49 17.05
N ALA A 78 6.10 1.71 17.40
CA ALA A 78 6.26 1.18 18.75
C ALA A 78 6.32 2.34 19.76
N GLY A 79 5.62 2.17 20.89
CA GLY A 79 5.51 3.21 21.93
C GLY A 79 4.28 4.12 21.81
N GLY A 80 3.51 4.02 20.72
CA GLY A 80 2.16 4.59 20.66
C GLY A 80 1.12 3.71 21.36
N GLN A 81 -0.03 4.29 21.76
CA GLN A 81 -1.14 3.50 22.33
C GLN A 81 -1.68 2.43 21.37
N ASP A 82 -1.63 2.68 20.06
CA ASP A 82 -2.13 1.79 19.01
C ASP A 82 -1.32 2.02 17.71
N CYS A 83 -0.43 1.08 17.38
CA CYS A 83 0.44 1.15 16.21
C CYS A 83 -0.38 1.10 14.89
N HIS A 84 -1.45 0.29 14.85
CA HIS A 84 -2.32 0.16 13.69
C HIS A 84 -3.09 1.45 13.39
N ARG A 85 -3.62 2.09 14.45
CA ARG A 85 -4.27 3.41 14.32
C ARG A 85 -3.28 4.46 13.83
N SER A 86 -2.09 4.51 14.43
CA SER A 86 -1.05 5.46 14.08
C SER A 86 -0.66 5.34 12.60
N TYR A 87 -0.44 4.10 12.14
CA TYR A 87 -0.20 3.80 10.73
C TYR A 87 -1.38 4.23 9.84
N ARG A 88 -2.61 3.86 10.20
CA ARG A 88 -3.82 4.18 9.44
C ARG A 88 -3.98 5.68 9.21
N GLU A 89 -3.76 6.48 10.25
CA GLU A 89 -3.85 7.94 10.18
C GLU A 89 -2.78 8.54 9.28
N LYS A 90 -1.53 8.04 9.36
CA LYS A 90 -0.45 8.48 8.46
C LYS A 90 -0.78 8.17 7.01
N VAL A 91 -1.25 6.96 6.69
CA VAL A 91 -1.64 6.58 5.32
C VAL A 91 -2.80 7.45 4.82
N GLN A 92 -3.80 7.74 5.66
CA GLN A 92 -4.95 8.55 5.25
C GLN A 92 -4.57 10.00 4.94
N LYS A 93 -3.64 10.58 5.72
CA LYS A 93 -3.18 11.96 5.55
C LYS A 93 -2.09 12.13 4.48
N TYR A 94 -1.35 11.07 4.15
CA TYR A 94 -0.21 11.14 3.25
C TYR A 94 -0.62 11.65 1.86
N ALA A 95 -0.05 12.78 1.38
CA ALA A 95 -0.33 13.38 0.07
C ALA A 95 -1.84 13.59 -0.20
N SER A 96 -2.55 14.11 0.80
CA SER A 96 -3.90 14.67 0.71
C SER A 96 -3.85 16.10 0.18
#